data_AF-K1XPE8-F1
#
_entry.id   AF-K1XPE8-F1
#
_cell.length_a   1.000
_cell.length_b   1.000
_cell.length_c   1.000
_cell.angle_alpha   90.00
_cell.angle_beta   90.00
_cell.angle_gamma   90.00
#
_symmetry.space_group_name_H-M   'P 1'
#
loop_
_entity.id
_entity.type
_entity.pdbx_description
1 polymer ?
#
loop_
_entity_poly.entity_id
_entity_poly.type
_entity_poly.pdbx_seq_one_letter_code
_entity_poly.pdbx_strand_id
1 'polypeptide(L)'
;MANLNLHSEKAISKLQDNGVDWAFYNNGSRWTYGIYMFKAVRNYNMKMRLSWHWNLVAGDPYYPLDCREDDYAWCNSSPDKELIPSLYFEREIREGLDDYRYIYTLWKLANLNHDLDALEMITEILDSFTLGETDIYKTFRKDYWKEYRSKMVKEIERLSSKDVARNVSTPNPGK
;
A
#
# COMPACT_ATOMS: atom_id res chain seq x y z
N MET A 1 -15.41 -13.85 -7.45
CA MET A 1 -14.73 -12.88 -6.56
C MET A 1 -15.54 -11.59 -6.57
N ALA A 2 -15.89 -11.05 -5.40
CA ALA A 2 -16.60 -9.77 -5.31
C ALA A 2 -15.63 -8.60 -5.43
N ASN A 3 -15.93 -7.58 -6.25
CA ASN A 3 -15.13 -6.37 -6.41
C ASN A 3 -15.86 -5.16 -5.83
N LEU A 4 -15.36 -4.65 -4.70
CA LEU A 4 -16.10 -3.71 -3.88
C LEU A 4 -15.51 -2.31 -3.94
N ASN A 5 -16.32 -1.31 -4.29
CA ASN A 5 -15.97 0.12 -4.14
C ASN A 5 -15.98 0.56 -2.67
N LEU A 6 -16.97 0.07 -1.92
CA LEU A 6 -17.15 0.33 -0.50
C LEU A 6 -17.21 -1.01 0.23
N HIS A 7 -16.60 -1.07 1.41
CA HIS A 7 -16.53 -2.28 2.20
C HIS A 7 -16.41 -1.93 3.69
N SER A 8 -16.76 -2.89 4.53
CA SER A 8 -16.59 -2.83 5.98
C SER A 8 -16.15 -4.21 6.48
N GLU A 9 -15.57 -4.26 7.67
CA GLU A 9 -15.15 -5.51 8.31
C GLU A 9 -16.28 -6.55 8.31
N LYS A 10 -17.48 -6.15 8.75
CA LYS A 10 -18.67 -7.02 8.77
C LYS A 10 -19.04 -7.58 7.40
N ALA A 11 -18.97 -6.74 6.36
CA ALA A 11 -19.29 -7.18 5.00
C ALA A 11 -18.26 -8.19 4.48
N ILE A 12 -16.97 -7.95 4.76
CA ILE A 12 -15.90 -8.85 4.35
C ILE A 12 -15.94 -10.16 5.13
N SER A 13 -16.16 -10.14 6.45
CA SER A 13 -16.35 -11.36 7.24
C SER A 13 -17.48 -12.22 6.67
N LYS A 14 -18.62 -11.61 6.31
CA LYS A 14 -19.73 -12.35 5.68
C LYS A 14 -19.32 -12.99 4.35
N LEU A 15 -18.50 -12.33 3.52
CA LEU A 15 -17.99 -12.94 2.29
C LEU A 15 -17.07 -14.13 2.59
N GLN A 16 -16.15 -13.98 3.54
CA GLN A 16 -15.22 -15.02 3.95
C GLN A 16 -15.93 -16.25 4.55
N ASP A 17 -16.94 -16.04 5.40
CA ASP A 17 -17.76 -17.10 5.98
C ASP A 17 -18.48 -17.93 4.91
N ASN A 18 -18.72 -17.35 3.74
CA ASN A 18 -19.34 -18.02 2.59
C ASN A 18 -18.30 -18.51 1.56
N GLY A 19 -17.01 -18.49 1.88
CA GLY A 19 -15.94 -18.92 0.98
C GLY A 19 -15.78 -18.02 -0.25
N VAL A 20 -16.25 -16.76 -0.20
CA VAL A 20 -16.20 -15.82 -1.32
C VAL A 20 -14.97 -14.93 -1.20
N ASP A 21 -14.08 -15.05 -2.17
CA ASP A 21 -12.95 -14.13 -2.33
C ASP A 21 -13.41 -12.71 -2.70
N TRP A 22 -12.61 -11.72 -2.32
CA TRP A 22 -12.88 -10.32 -2.60
C TRP A 22 -11.66 -9.52 -3.08
N ALA A 23 -11.96 -8.42 -3.78
CA ALA A 23 -11.03 -7.43 -4.27
C ALA A 23 -11.52 -6.02 -3.91
N PHE A 24 -10.58 -5.11 -3.64
CA PHE A 24 -10.88 -3.69 -3.46
C PHE A 24 -10.79 -2.98 -4.82
N TYR A 25 -11.90 -2.37 -5.23
CA TYR A 25 -12.02 -1.61 -6.46
C TYR A 25 -12.04 -0.11 -6.16
N ASN A 26 -11.27 0.65 -6.95
CA ASN A 26 -11.19 2.12 -6.93
C ASN A 26 -10.70 2.76 -5.63
N ASN A 27 -10.91 4.08 -5.55
CA ASN A 27 -10.48 4.98 -4.48
C ASN A 27 -8.96 4.95 -4.32
N GLY A 28 -8.27 5.52 -5.30
CA GLY A 28 -6.81 5.64 -5.28
C GLY A 28 -6.37 6.75 -4.35
N SER A 29 -5.43 6.44 -3.48
CA SER A 29 -4.71 7.39 -2.66
C SER A 29 -3.47 6.70 -2.12
N ARG A 30 -2.50 7.48 -1.66
CA ARG A 30 -1.34 6.95 -0.94
C ARG A 30 -1.73 6.02 0.20
N TRP A 31 -2.79 6.37 0.93
CA TRP A 31 -3.32 5.57 2.02
C TRP A 31 -3.82 4.19 1.58
N THR A 32 -4.70 4.18 0.58
CA THR A 32 -5.41 2.96 0.15
C THR A 32 -4.52 1.98 -0.60
N TYR A 33 -3.42 2.46 -1.21
CA TYR A 33 -2.36 1.63 -1.80
C TYR A 33 -1.25 1.24 -0.80
N GLY A 34 -1.16 1.93 0.34
CA GLY A 34 -0.14 1.70 1.36
C GLY A 34 -0.63 0.80 2.50
N ILE A 35 -0.57 1.32 3.72
CA ILE A 35 -0.84 0.56 4.95
C ILE A 35 -2.26 0.02 5.01
N TYR A 36 -3.25 0.74 4.46
CA TYR A 36 -4.60 0.22 4.34
C TYR A 36 -4.63 -1.09 3.52
N MET A 37 -3.94 -1.12 2.38
CA MET A 37 -3.86 -2.32 1.55
C MET A 37 -3.16 -3.45 2.29
N PHE A 38 -2.12 -3.14 3.06
CA PHE A 38 -1.45 -4.12 3.90
C PHE A 38 -2.42 -4.75 4.91
N LYS A 39 -3.25 -3.95 5.62
CA LYS A 39 -4.32 -4.47 6.49
C LYS A 39 -5.31 -5.33 5.72
N ALA A 40 -5.79 -4.85 4.57
CA ALA A 40 -6.77 -5.55 3.75
C ALA A 40 -6.27 -6.93 3.29
N VAL A 41 -5.01 -7.02 2.86
CA VAL A 41 -4.38 -8.30 2.47
C VAL A 41 -4.17 -9.18 3.70
N ARG A 42 -3.53 -8.63 4.74
CA ARG A 42 -3.04 -9.41 5.87
C ARG A 42 -4.15 -9.90 6.80
N ASN A 43 -5.06 -9.01 7.17
CA ASN A 43 -6.08 -9.29 8.18
C ASN A 43 -7.39 -9.78 7.53
N TYR A 44 -7.60 -9.43 6.25
CA TYR A 44 -8.87 -9.68 5.55
C TYR A 44 -8.72 -10.47 4.25
N ASN A 45 -7.53 -11.01 3.95
CA ASN A 45 -7.31 -11.91 2.80
C ASN A 45 -7.78 -11.33 1.45
N MET A 46 -7.64 -10.01 1.27
CA MET A 46 -7.91 -9.36 -0.01
C MET A 46 -7.02 -9.98 -1.11
N LYS A 47 -7.62 -10.39 -2.24
CA LYS A 47 -6.89 -11.11 -3.30
C LYS A 47 -6.17 -10.20 -4.28
N MET A 48 -6.79 -9.07 -4.61
CA MET A 48 -6.22 -8.10 -5.54
C MET A 48 -6.85 -6.74 -5.35
N ARG A 49 -6.17 -5.72 -5.89
CA ARG A 49 -6.67 -4.37 -6.03
C ARG A 49 -6.95 -4.09 -7.51
N LEU A 50 -8.10 -3.49 -7.78
CA LEU A 50 -8.54 -3.15 -9.13
C LEU A 50 -8.74 -1.64 -9.23
N SER A 51 -8.34 -1.06 -10.36
CA SER A 51 -8.66 0.32 -10.73
C SER A 51 -9.50 0.28 -12.00
N TRP A 52 -10.50 1.17 -12.12
CA TRP A 52 -11.36 1.23 -13.30
C TRP A 52 -10.61 1.64 -14.57
N HIS A 53 -9.44 2.25 -14.41
CA HIS A 53 -8.59 2.73 -15.49
C HIS A 53 -7.12 2.66 -15.06
N TRP A 54 -6.27 2.50 -16.08
CA TRP A 54 -4.84 2.78 -16.04
C TRP A 54 -4.58 4.08 -16.79
N ASN A 55 -5.00 4.14 -18.06
CA ASN A 55 -5.00 5.34 -18.89
C ASN A 55 -6.32 5.40 -19.65
N LEU A 56 -7.13 6.41 -19.32
CA LEU A 56 -8.20 6.89 -20.18
C LEU A 56 -7.72 8.20 -20.79
N VAL A 57 -8.08 8.47 -22.05
CA VAL A 57 -7.84 9.76 -22.71
C VAL A 57 -9.15 10.21 -23.32
N ALA A 58 -9.84 11.11 -22.63
CA ALA A 58 -11.05 11.80 -23.02
C ALA A 58 -10.62 13.21 -23.47
N GLY A 59 -10.60 13.44 -24.78
CA GLY A 59 -10.16 14.71 -25.36
C GLY A 59 -8.64 14.87 -25.45
N ASP A 60 -8.19 16.11 -25.48
CA ASP A 60 -6.77 16.47 -25.45
C ASP A 60 -6.18 16.28 -24.04
N PRO A 61 -5.24 15.34 -23.83
CA PRO A 61 -4.66 15.06 -22.51
C PRO A 61 -3.83 16.21 -21.94
N TYR A 62 -3.54 17.23 -22.75
CA TYR A 62 -2.79 18.42 -22.36
C TYR A 62 -3.69 19.62 -22.04
N TYR A 63 -5.00 19.50 -22.26
CA TYR A 63 -5.94 20.60 -22.06
C TYR A 63 -7.07 20.23 -21.09
N PRO A 64 -6.99 20.66 -19.81
CA PRO A 64 -7.92 20.25 -18.75
C PRO A 64 -9.38 20.71 -18.97
N LEU A 65 -9.62 21.67 -19.86
CA LEU A 65 -10.98 22.18 -20.16
C LEU A 65 -11.64 21.48 -21.34
N ASP A 66 -10.96 20.53 -21.99
CA ASP A 66 -11.52 19.82 -23.16
C ASP A 66 -12.61 18.80 -22.78
N CYS A 67 -12.65 18.38 -21.52
CA CYS A 67 -13.59 17.40 -21.00
C CYS A 67 -14.23 17.81 -19.67
N ARG A 68 -15.24 17.03 -19.25
CA ARG A 68 -16.02 17.28 -18.02
C ARG A 68 -15.17 17.29 -16.75
N GLU A 69 -14.08 16.51 -16.73
CA GLU A 69 -13.20 16.27 -15.59
C GLU A 69 -11.75 16.23 -16.10
N ASP A 70 -10.78 16.65 -15.29
CA ASP A 70 -9.36 16.38 -15.54
C ASP A 70 -9.20 14.87 -15.69
N ASP A 71 -8.87 14.40 -16.89
CA ASP A 71 -8.91 12.98 -17.18
C ASP A 71 -7.87 12.22 -16.35
N TYR A 72 -8.27 11.04 -15.88
CA TYR A 72 -7.53 10.27 -14.88
C TYR A 72 -6.43 9.41 -15.54
N ALA A 73 -5.65 9.95 -16.47
CA ALA A 73 -4.51 9.22 -17.02
C ALA A 73 -3.42 9.07 -15.96
N TRP A 74 -3.05 7.84 -15.59
CA TRP A 74 -1.91 7.64 -14.69
C TRP A 74 -0.61 8.04 -15.37
N CYS A 75 -0.52 7.84 -16.69
CA CYS A 75 0.56 8.35 -17.54
C CYS A 75 0.00 8.93 -18.86
N ASN A 76 0.50 10.09 -19.27
CA ASN A 76 0.26 10.66 -20.60
C ASN A 76 1.36 10.22 -21.58
N SER A 77 1.13 10.36 -22.89
CA SER A 77 2.11 10.03 -23.93
C SER A 77 2.72 11.29 -24.55
N SER A 78 4.06 11.43 -24.52
CA SER A 78 4.78 12.50 -25.21
C SER A 78 4.70 12.36 -26.74
N PRO A 79 4.99 13.43 -27.52
CA PRO A 79 5.15 13.32 -28.97
C PRO A 79 6.19 12.28 -29.41
N ASP A 80 7.20 12.04 -28.57
CA ASP A 80 8.26 11.05 -28.79
C ASP A 80 7.86 9.63 -28.34
N LYS A 81 6.58 9.41 -28.01
CA LYS A 81 6.00 8.12 -27.58
C LYS A 81 6.52 7.64 -26.22
N GLU A 82 6.93 8.55 -25.36
CA GLU A 82 7.30 8.24 -23.98
C GLU A 82 6.09 8.32 -23.06
N LEU A 83 6.05 7.48 -22.02
CA LEU A 83 5.06 7.61 -20.95
C LEU A 83 5.55 8.63 -19.92
N ILE A 84 4.78 9.69 -19.73
CA ILE A 84 4.99 10.73 -18.72
C ILE A 84 4.03 10.46 -17.56
N PRO A 85 4.52 10.05 -16.38
CA PRO A 85 3.68 9.86 -15.21
C PRO A 85 2.97 11.15 -14.79
N SER A 86 1.70 11.03 -14.40
CA SER A 86 0.97 12.12 -13.78
C SER A 86 1.50 12.38 -12.36
N LEU A 87 1.31 13.62 -11.89
CA LEU A 87 1.65 13.97 -10.52
C LEU A 87 0.87 13.13 -9.49
N TYR A 88 -0.38 12.78 -9.81
CA TYR A 88 -1.21 11.92 -8.98
C TYR A 88 -0.65 10.49 -8.92
N PHE A 89 -0.24 9.91 -10.05
CA PHE A 89 0.38 8.59 -10.06
C PHE A 89 1.63 8.53 -9.18
N GLU A 90 2.54 9.51 -9.32
CA GLU A 90 3.76 9.55 -8.52
C GLU A 90 3.46 9.78 -7.03
N ARG A 91 2.66 10.79 -6.69
CA ARG A 91 2.43 11.18 -5.28
C ARG A 91 1.50 10.27 -4.49
N GLU A 92 0.49 9.70 -5.17
CA GLU A 92 -0.53 8.90 -4.51
C GLU A 92 -0.27 7.42 -4.71
N ILE A 93 -0.13 6.96 -5.95
CA ILE A 93 -0.11 5.53 -6.25
C ILE A 93 1.27 4.92 -5.94
N ARG A 94 2.34 5.49 -6.53
CA ARG A 94 3.69 4.96 -6.39
C ARG A 94 4.20 5.09 -4.96
N GLU A 95 4.05 6.25 -4.34
CA GLU A 95 4.41 6.47 -2.93
C GLU A 95 3.60 5.58 -1.96
N GLY A 96 2.32 5.32 -2.27
CA GLY A 96 1.50 4.38 -1.50
C GLY A 96 2.03 2.95 -1.61
N LEU A 97 2.38 2.50 -2.81
CA LEU A 97 3.02 1.20 -3.01
C LEU A 97 4.36 1.07 -2.28
N ASP A 98 5.14 2.14 -2.22
CA ASP A 98 6.38 2.14 -1.44
C ASP A 98 6.11 2.06 0.07
N ASP A 99 5.07 2.74 0.59
CA ASP A 99 4.63 2.56 1.98
C ASP A 99 4.20 1.11 2.27
N TYR A 100 3.48 0.46 1.35
CA TYR A 100 3.14 -0.96 1.45
C TYR A 100 4.41 -1.84 1.52
N ARG A 101 5.39 -1.55 0.65
CA ARG A 101 6.66 -2.30 0.60
C ARG A 101 7.46 -2.13 1.88
N TYR A 102 7.50 -0.93 2.47
CA TYR A 102 8.16 -0.70 3.75
C TYR A 102 7.53 -1.53 4.86
N ILE A 103 6.22 -1.44 5.08
CA ILE A 103 5.57 -2.21 6.16
C ILE A 103 5.67 -3.72 5.92
N TYR A 104 5.56 -4.19 4.67
CA TYR A 104 5.76 -5.60 4.35
C TYR A 104 7.19 -6.08 4.63
N THR A 105 8.18 -5.26 4.31
CA THR A 105 9.59 -5.56 4.58
C THR A 105 9.87 -5.61 6.07
N LEU A 106 9.40 -4.61 6.82
CA LEU A 106 9.47 -4.59 8.28
C LEU A 106 8.82 -5.83 8.88
N TRP A 107 7.61 -6.17 8.43
CA TRP A 107 6.90 -7.36 8.87
C TRP A 107 7.71 -8.64 8.64
N LYS A 108 8.26 -8.83 7.44
CA LYS A 108 9.09 -10.00 7.13
C LYS A 108 10.31 -10.09 8.05
N LEU A 109 11.04 -8.98 8.18
CA LEU A 109 12.25 -8.93 9.01
C LEU A 109 11.94 -9.16 10.50
N ALA A 110 10.84 -8.59 10.99
CA ALA A 110 10.40 -8.77 12.38
C ALA A 110 10.08 -10.24 12.68
N ASN A 111 9.39 -10.94 11.78
CA ASN A 111 9.12 -12.38 11.92
C ASN A 111 10.41 -13.21 11.86
N LEU A 112 11.30 -12.92 10.91
CA LEU A 112 12.58 -13.63 10.77
C LEU A 112 13.49 -13.45 12.00
N ASN A 113 13.44 -12.26 12.61
CA ASN A 113 14.24 -11.94 13.78
C ASN A 113 13.56 -12.30 15.11
N HIS A 114 12.29 -12.71 15.09
CA HIS A 114 11.44 -12.82 16.28
C HIS A 114 11.41 -11.54 17.12
N ASP A 115 11.42 -10.38 16.45
CA ASP A 115 11.47 -9.07 17.10
C ASP A 115 10.04 -8.60 17.45
N LEU A 116 9.66 -8.81 18.72
CA LEU A 116 8.30 -8.54 19.21
C LEU A 116 7.96 -7.05 19.17
N ASP A 117 8.92 -6.17 19.49
CA ASP A 117 8.72 -4.72 19.47
C ASP A 117 8.32 -4.22 18.07
N ALA A 118 9.00 -4.72 17.02
CA ALA A 118 8.64 -4.37 15.64
C ALA A 118 7.28 -4.94 15.21
N LEU A 119 6.90 -6.13 15.70
CA LEU A 119 5.58 -6.71 15.46
C LEU A 119 4.48 -5.93 16.19
N GLU A 120 4.73 -5.46 17.40
CA GLU A 120 3.83 -4.61 18.17
C GLU A 120 3.62 -3.28 17.45
N MET A 121 4.68 -2.62 16.98
CA MET A 121 4.57 -1.38 16.18
C MET A 121 3.71 -1.55 14.92
N ILE A 122 3.81 -2.70 14.23
CA ILE A 122 2.96 -3.01 13.08
C ILE A 122 1.51 -3.21 13.54
N THR A 123 1.31 -3.93 14.63
CA THR A 123 -0.04 -4.23 15.15
C THR A 123 -0.74 -2.95 15.60
N GLU A 124 -0.05 -2.07 16.33
CA GLU A 124 -0.57 -0.76 16.78
C GLU A 124 -1.10 0.08 15.61
N ILE A 125 -0.37 0.16 14.49
CA ILE A 125 -0.88 0.92 13.36
C ILE A 125 -2.08 0.24 12.71
N LEU A 126 -2.07 -1.09 12.58
CA LEU A 126 -3.19 -1.80 11.96
C LEU A 126 -4.44 -1.72 12.83
N ASP A 127 -4.30 -1.60 14.15
CA ASP A 127 -5.43 -1.49 15.07
C ASP A 127 -5.94 -0.05 15.23
N SER A 128 -5.16 0.94 14.78
CA SER A 128 -5.55 2.35 14.86
C SER A 128 -6.64 2.80 13.86
N PHE A 129 -7.07 1.92 12.94
CA PHE A 129 -8.13 2.21 11.97
C PHE A 129 -8.94 0.96 11.63
N THR A 130 -10.19 1.11 11.18
CA THR A 130 -11.02 -0.01 10.73
C THR A 130 -11.01 -0.19 9.21
N LEU A 131 -11.26 -1.42 8.74
CA LEU A 131 -11.46 -1.64 7.31
C LEU A 131 -12.74 -0.91 6.85
N GLY A 132 -12.63 -0.09 5.82
CA GLY A 132 -13.68 0.82 5.33
C GLY A 132 -13.34 2.30 5.53
N GLU A 133 -12.39 2.62 6.41
CA GLU A 133 -11.85 3.98 6.59
C GLU A 133 -10.85 4.33 5.50
N THR A 134 -11.35 4.66 4.31
CA THR A 134 -10.51 4.95 3.14
C THR A 134 -10.02 6.41 3.06
N ASP A 135 -10.50 7.28 3.95
CA ASP A 135 -10.05 8.67 4.06
C ASP A 135 -9.14 8.80 5.27
N ILE A 136 -7.84 8.93 4.99
CA ILE A 136 -6.81 8.94 6.00
C ILE A 136 -6.91 10.11 6.98
N TYR A 137 -7.37 11.28 6.54
CA TYR A 137 -7.34 12.48 7.38
C TYR A 137 -8.44 12.49 8.44
N LYS A 138 -9.37 11.53 8.39
CA LYS A 138 -10.29 11.25 9.48
C LYS A 138 -9.59 10.55 10.66
N THR A 139 -8.54 9.80 10.36
CA THR A 139 -7.85 8.95 11.33
C THR A 139 -6.53 9.58 11.79
N PHE A 140 -5.78 10.22 10.88
CA PHE A 140 -4.44 10.73 11.17
C PHE A 140 -4.23 12.20 10.79
N ARG A 141 -3.37 12.88 11.55
CA ARG A 141 -2.83 14.20 11.21
C ARG A 141 -1.98 14.15 9.93
N LYS A 142 -1.92 15.26 9.19
CA LYS A 142 -1.28 15.32 7.85
C LYS A 142 0.19 14.90 7.82
N ASP A 143 0.93 15.18 8.88
CA ASP A 143 2.36 14.92 9.05
C ASP A 143 2.66 13.54 9.66
N TYR A 144 1.65 12.81 10.12
CA TYR A 144 1.79 11.47 10.70
C TYR A 144 2.60 10.54 9.79
N TRP A 145 2.41 10.64 8.47
CA TRP A 145 3.10 9.78 7.52
C TRP A 145 4.61 9.91 7.51
N LYS A 146 5.09 11.14 7.64
CA LYS A 146 6.53 11.39 7.60
C LYS A 146 7.19 10.74 8.82
N GLU A 147 6.59 10.92 9.99
CA GLU A 147 7.06 10.32 11.22
C GLU A 147 7.01 8.80 11.15
N TYR A 148 5.88 8.23 10.72
CA TYR A 148 5.69 6.80 10.66
C TYR A 148 6.64 6.13 9.66
N ARG A 149 6.79 6.69 8.45
CA ARG A 149 7.75 6.20 7.45
C ARG A 149 9.17 6.26 8.00
N SER A 150 9.57 7.36 8.64
CA SER A 150 10.90 7.47 9.25
C SER A 150 11.13 6.42 10.35
N LYS A 151 10.11 6.10 11.16
CA LYS A 151 10.20 5.00 12.14
C LYS A 151 10.36 3.65 11.45
N MET A 152 9.52 3.33 10.45
CA MET A 152 9.63 2.07 9.72
C MET A 152 11.02 1.86 9.09
N VAL A 153 11.57 2.89 8.44
CA VAL A 153 12.90 2.79 7.81
C VAL A 153 13.98 2.50 8.84
N LYS A 154 13.98 3.20 9.98
CA LYS A 154 14.93 2.94 11.08
C LYS A 154 14.85 1.50 11.59
N GLU A 155 13.64 0.98 11.76
CA GLU A 155 13.44 -0.39 12.21
C GLU A 155 13.88 -1.42 11.16
N ILE A 156 13.61 -1.17 9.87
CA ILE A 156 14.10 -2.00 8.78
C ILE A 156 15.63 -2.03 8.77
N GLU A 157 16.29 -0.89 8.90
CA GLU A 157 17.76 -0.81 8.95
C GLU A 157 18.31 -1.58 10.16
N ARG A 158 17.74 -1.36 11.36
CA ARG A 158 18.11 -2.06 12.59
C ARG A 158 18.02 -3.58 12.43
N LEU A 159 16.93 -4.08 11.85
CA LEU A 159 16.71 -5.52 11.68
C LEU A 159 17.53 -6.11 10.53
N SER A 160 17.76 -5.36 9.46
CA SER A 160 18.58 -5.79 8.33
C SER A 160 20.05 -5.97 8.75
N SER A 161 20.57 -5.08 9.61
CA SER A 161 21.92 -5.23 10.16
C SER A 161 22.07 -6.50 11.02
N LYS A 162 21.04 -6.89 11.78
CA LYS A 162 21.03 -8.14 12.56
C LYS A 162 21.05 -9.38 11.65
N ASP A 163 20.31 -9.36 10.55
CA ASP A 163 20.26 -10.47 9.59
C ASP A 163 21.60 -10.68 8.88
N VAL A 164 22.25 -9.59 8.45
CA VAL A 164 23.61 -9.65 7.90
C VAL A 164 24.58 -10.23 8.93
N ALA A 165 24.52 -9.82 10.19
CA ALA A 165 25.39 -10.35 11.23
C ALA A 165 25.17 -11.87 11.46
N ARG A 166 23.92 -12.34 11.43
CA ARG A 166 23.60 -13.78 11.52
C ARG A 166 24.22 -14.57 10.37
N ASN A 167 24.08 -14.09 9.14
CA ASN A 167 24.62 -14.74 7.94
C ASN A 167 26.15 -14.76 7.89
N VAL A 168 26.83 -13.79 8.50
CA VAL A 168 28.30 -13.78 8.63
C VAL A 168 28.78 -14.71 9.76
N SER A 169 27.98 -14.87 10.82
CA SER A 169 28.34 -15.69 11.99
C SER A 169 28.15 -17.20 11.82
N THR A 170 27.43 -17.65 10.80
CA THR A 170 27.36 -19.07 10.43
C THR A 170 28.61 -19.46 9.63
N PRO A 171 29.56 -20.22 10.21
CA PRO A 171 30.70 -20.71 9.44
C PRO A 171 30.17 -21.67 8.39
N ASN A 172 30.67 -21.54 7.16
CA ASN A 172 30.40 -22.48 6.08
C ASN A 172 30.86 -23.88 6.53
N PRO A 173 29.98 -24.87 6.74
CA PRO A 173 30.39 -26.22 7.10
C PRO A 173 30.95 -26.90 5.85
N GLY A 174 32.19 -26.59 5.49
CA GLY A 174 32.89 -27.26 4.40
C GLY A 174 33.82 -26.37 3.59
N LYS A 175 35.04 -26.19 4.07
CA LYS A 175 36.29 -26.38 3.30
C LYS A 175 37.34 -26.98 4.21
#